data_AF-A0A9X9JEL1-F1
#
_entry.id   AF-A0A9X9JEL1-F1
#
_cell.length_a   1.000
_cell.length_b   1.000
_cell.length_c   1.000
_cell.angle_alpha   90.00
_cell.angle_beta   90.00
_cell.angle_gamma   90.00
#
_symmetry.space_group_name_H-M   'P 1'
#
loop_
_entity.id
_entity.type
_entity.pdbx_description
1 polymer ?
#
loop_
_entity_poly.entity_id
_entity_poly.type
_entity_poly.pdbx_seq_one_letter_code
_entity_poly.pdbx_strand_id
1 'polypeptide(L)'
;MSEASTHLGLPYLMAAQAQKHVTHNEALRILDGLVHLSVLDRDLVAPPGSPADGDRYIVASGASGDWAGWDLNVAVWTDGAWLRLPPRTGWRAWVEDENLIVTFDGGVWVGPGALPLAAEQLSVGGTAADATNRLAVASPATLLTHAGAGHQLKINKAGAAETASLLFQTGWSGRAELGTTGSDDLAFKVSPDGSTWHNALTIGAASGQVQVGNGLAVTGLLSGSAVIQNSTDATSGRLLALVGVTGAFGLGANYAPLIADLDDILTPAGLYLFNMTGGTSGTGPGFNQGAVIVVHAIGAGMRAPQQIAIQRSNTGVGRLAWRTSQGGTWGAWQTAYGTGNAVGTVSQSGGAPTGALVETGTNANGRYRRLACGTQECWRSMTASAAAATTWTFPAAFSQAPIVCGTAVAGVLSAVCLDAAPGTASCSFSARDKTDARRADTVHLHAVGRWF
;
A
#
# COMPACT_ATOMS: atom_id res chain seq x y z
N MET A 1 -56.88 -9.47 79.24
CA MET A 1 -57.20 -9.14 77.84
C MET A 1 -56.59 -7.77 77.60
N SER A 2 -55.74 -7.60 76.59
CA SER A 2 -55.18 -6.28 76.29
C SER A 2 -56.32 -5.33 75.87
N GLU A 3 -56.17 -4.03 76.17
CA GLU A 3 -57.15 -3.00 75.78
C GLU A 3 -56.90 -2.48 74.34
N ALA A 4 -55.80 -2.91 73.71
CA ALA A 4 -55.40 -2.52 72.37
C ALA A 4 -54.66 -3.64 71.64
N SER A 5 -54.58 -3.52 70.30
CA SER A 5 -53.79 -4.39 69.44
C SER A 5 -52.27 -4.17 69.59
N THR A 6 -51.48 -5.14 69.17
CA THR A 6 -50.06 -5.26 69.56
C THR A 6 -49.14 -4.40 68.71
N HIS A 7 -49.35 -4.35 67.39
CA HIS A 7 -48.49 -3.61 66.46
C HIS A 7 -48.89 -2.15 66.27
N LEU A 8 -50.20 -1.91 66.15
CA LEU A 8 -50.75 -0.62 65.77
C LEU A 8 -51.40 0.13 66.95
N GLY A 9 -51.56 -0.51 68.11
CA GLY A 9 -52.19 0.09 69.28
C GLY A 9 -53.67 0.45 69.06
N LEU A 10 -54.38 -0.31 68.21
CA LEU A 10 -55.79 -0.05 67.92
C LEU A 10 -56.64 -0.42 69.14
N PRO A 11 -57.46 0.50 69.67
CA PRO A 11 -58.25 0.24 70.88
C PRO A 11 -59.35 -0.77 70.61
N TYR A 12 -59.47 -1.78 71.47
CA TYR A 12 -60.54 -2.77 71.40
C TYR A 12 -61.83 -2.24 72.03
N LEU A 13 -62.98 -2.67 71.49
CA LEU A 13 -64.28 -2.41 72.09
C LEU A 13 -64.45 -3.26 73.36
N MET A 14 -64.88 -2.63 74.45
CA MET A 14 -65.18 -3.31 75.71
C MET A 14 -66.35 -4.29 75.57
N ALA A 15 -66.35 -5.32 76.41
CA ALA A 15 -67.41 -6.32 76.46
C ALA A 15 -68.80 -5.72 76.81
N ALA A 16 -69.86 -6.51 76.64
CA ALA A 16 -71.27 -6.15 76.93
C ALA A 16 -71.93 -5.09 76.03
N GLN A 17 -71.29 -4.68 74.92
CA GLN A 17 -71.92 -3.84 73.89
C GLN A 17 -72.68 -4.66 72.81
N ALA A 18 -73.73 -5.39 73.20
CA ALA A 18 -74.56 -6.19 72.29
C ALA A 18 -73.77 -7.14 71.35
N GLN A 19 -72.71 -7.76 71.89
CA GLN A 19 -71.80 -8.68 71.17
C GLN A 19 -71.05 -8.09 69.95
N LYS A 20 -71.16 -6.78 69.67
CA LYS A 20 -70.42 -6.12 68.57
C LYS A 20 -68.89 -6.16 68.74
N HIS A 21 -68.42 -6.17 69.98
CA HIS A 21 -67.00 -6.28 70.32
C HIS A 21 -66.36 -7.56 69.78
N VAL A 22 -67.13 -8.65 69.58
CA VAL A 22 -66.60 -9.92 69.08
C VAL A 22 -66.10 -9.76 67.64
N THR A 23 -67.00 -9.42 66.71
CA THR A 23 -66.66 -9.31 65.28
C THR A 23 -65.80 -8.10 64.95
N HIS A 24 -65.97 -6.99 65.68
CA HIS A 24 -65.15 -5.81 65.46
C HIS A 24 -63.70 -6.00 65.95
N ASN A 25 -63.50 -6.53 67.16
CA ASN A 25 -62.14 -6.75 67.66
C ASN A 25 -61.43 -7.86 66.86
N GLU A 26 -62.16 -8.85 66.32
CA GLU A 26 -61.60 -9.80 65.36
C GLU A 26 -61.10 -9.10 64.08
N ALA A 27 -61.89 -8.18 63.52
CA ALA A 27 -61.44 -7.38 62.37
C ALA A 27 -60.22 -6.51 62.71
N LEU A 28 -60.15 -5.93 63.91
CA LEU A 28 -58.99 -5.15 64.36
C LEU A 28 -57.74 -6.02 64.52
N ARG A 29 -57.85 -7.26 65.03
CA ARG A 29 -56.73 -8.22 65.10
C ARG A 29 -56.21 -8.58 63.71
N ILE A 30 -57.10 -8.83 62.76
CA ILE A 30 -56.72 -9.10 61.36
C ILE A 30 -55.99 -7.89 60.76
N LEU A 31 -56.49 -6.67 61.00
CA LEU A 31 -55.84 -5.45 60.53
C LEU A 31 -54.46 -5.24 61.16
N ASP A 32 -54.32 -5.48 62.46
CA ASP A 32 -53.05 -5.37 63.19
C ASP A 32 -51.99 -6.34 62.65
N GLY A 33 -52.42 -7.57 62.30
CA GLY A 33 -51.54 -8.57 61.70
C GLY A 33 -51.08 -8.21 60.27
N LEU A 34 -51.94 -7.58 59.47
CA LEU A 34 -51.71 -7.35 58.02
C LEU A 34 -51.10 -5.99 57.66
N VAL A 35 -51.42 -4.93 58.40
CA VAL A 35 -50.91 -3.60 58.07
C VAL A 35 -49.44 -3.52 58.48
N HIS A 36 -48.59 -3.03 57.57
CA HIS A 36 -47.13 -3.06 57.73
C HIS A 36 -46.63 -4.47 58.08
N LEU A 37 -47.10 -5.47 57.32
CA LEU A 37 -46.78 -6.87 57.53
C LEU A 37 -45.25 -7.10 57.57
N SER A 38 -44.76 -7.42 58.76
CA SER A 38 -43.37 -7.77 59.05
C SER A 38 -43.38 -9.14 59.74
N VAL A 39 -42.75 -10.12 59.13
CA VAL A 39 -42.70 -11.50 59.62
C VAL A 39 -41.28 -11.82 60.08
N LEU A 40 -41.17 -12.61 61.15
CA LEU A 40 -39.89 -12.96 61.74
C LEU A 40 -39.08 -13.92 60.87
N ASP A 41 -39.77 -14.88 60.24
CA ASP A 41 -39.18 -15.95 59.43
C ASP A 41 -40.26 -16.46 58.44
N ARG A 42 -39.81 -17.04 57.31
CA ARG A 42 -40.67 -17.67 56.29
C ARG A 42 -40.35 -19.14 55.96
N ASP A 43 -39.33 -19.71 56.58
CA ASP A 43 -38.79 -21.04 56.33
C ASP A 43 -39.20 -22.08 57.39
N LEU A 44 -39.98 -21.67 58.41
CA LEU A 44 -40.47 -22.56 59.45
C LEU A 44 -41.71 -23.36 59.01
N VAL A 45 -41.65 -24.69 59.21
CA VAL A 45 -42.76 -25.63 58.97
C VAL A 45 -43.55 -25.98 60.23
N ALA A 46 -43.12 -25.53 61.41
CA ALA A 46 -43.79 -25.78 62.68
C ALA A 46 -43.73 -24.51 63.55
N PRO A 47 -44.74 -24.24 64.38
CA PRO A 47 -44.74 -23.07 65.26
C PRO A 47 -43.56 -23.11 66.25
N PRO A 48 -42.96 -21.95 66.59
CA PRO A 48 -41.97 -21.88 67.65
C PRO A 48 -42.58 -22.31 69.00
N GLY A 49 -41.73 -22.83 69.91
CA GLY A 49 -42.20 -23.34 71.20
C GLY A 49 -42.68 -22.27 72.20
N SER A 50 -42.31 -21.00 71.98
CA SER A 50 -42.66 -19.87 72.85
C SER A 50 -42.87 -18.57 72.06
N PRO A 51 -43.93 -18.48 71.23
CA PRO A 51 -44.23 -17.27 70.48
C PRO A 51 -44.64 -16.12 71.41
N ALA A 52 -44.18 -14.91 71.11
CA ALA A 52 -44.64 -13.69 71.76
C ALA A 52 -45.89 -13.14 71.05
N ASP A 53 -46.74 -12.44 71.80
CA ASP A 53 -47.94 -11.83 71.23
C ASP A 53 -47.54 -10.84 70.13
N GLY A 54 -48.20 -10.94 68.98
CA GLY A 54 -47.86 -10.21 67.77
C GLY A 54 -46.83 -10.88 66.86
N ASP A 55 -46.21 -12.00 67.23
CA ASP A 55 -45.29 -12.69 66.32
C ASP A 55 -45.99 -13.11 65.03
N ARG A 56 -45.33 -12.89 63.90
CA ARG A 56 -45.85 -13.20 62.56
C ARG A 56 -44.85 -14.03 61.79
N TYR A 57 -45.33 -15.04 61.08
CA TYR A 57 -44.53 -15.94 60.26
C TYR A 57 -45.22 -16.17 58.92
N ILE A 58 -44.44 -16.38 57.87
CA ILE A 58 -44.96 -17.07 56.68
C ILE A 58 -44.68 -18.55 56.89
N VAL A 59 -45.71 -19.37 56.84
CA VAL A 59 -45.56 -20.81 57.07
C VAL A 59 -44.92 -21.44 55.83
N ALA A 60 -43.81 -22.14 55.98
CA ALA A 60 -43.17 -22.85 54.88
C ALA A 60 -44.01 -24.07 54.42
N SER A 61 -43.73 -24.56 53.22
CA SER A 61 -44.40 -25.77 52.71
C SER A 61 -44.00 -27.00 53.53
N GLY A 62 -44.96 -27.88 53.81
CA GLY A 62 -44.81 -29.00 54.73
C GLY A 62 -45.30 -28.69 56.15
N ALA A 63 -46.24 -27.75 56.29
CA ALA A 63 -46.67 -27.24 57.59
C ALA A 63 -47.17 -28.33 58.56
N SER A 64 -46.81 -28.23 59.83
CA SER A 64 -47.05 -29.21 60.89
C SER A 64 -47.41 -28.56 62.23
N GLY A 65 -47.81 -29.35 63.23
CA GLY A 65 -48.29 -28.84 64.51
C GLY A 65 -49.55 -27.99 64.34
N ASP A 66 -49.65 -26.88 65.08
CA ASP A 66 -50.80 -25.96 64.98
C ASP A 66 -50.90 -25.28 63.60
N TRP A 67 -49.84 -25.31 62.80
CA TRP A 67 -49.82 -24.76 61.44
C TRP A 67 -50.20 -25.78 60.35
N ALA A 68 -50.58 -27.01 60.71
CA ALA A 68 -50.89 -28.05 59.73
C ALA A 68 -51.92 -27.59 58.68
N GLY A 69 -51.55 -27.66 57.39
CA GLY A 69 -52.37 -27.22 56.25
C GLY A 69 -52.42 -25.70 56.03
N TRP A 70 -51.53 -24.94 56.65
CA TRP A 70 -51.40 -23.49 56.50
C TRP A 70 -50.22 -23.08 55.62
N ASP A 71 -49.71 -24.00 54.81
CA ASP A 71 -48.61 -23.78 53.87
C ASP A 71 -48.76 -22.44 53.14
N LEU A 72 -47.72 -21.62 53.17
CA LEU A 72 -47.61 -20.29 52.55
C LEU A 72 -48.55 -19.22 53.13
N ASN A 73 -49.35 -19.53 54.16
CA ASN A 73 -50.21 -18.55 54.83
C ASN A 73 -49.37 -17.74 55.82
N VAL A 74 -49.88 -16.55 56.18
CA VAL A 74 -49.31 -15.80 57.30
C VAL A 74 -49.94 -16.31 58.59
N ALA A 75 -49.11 -16.76 59.52
CA ALA A 75 -49.53 -17.13 60.87
C ALA A 75 -49.22 -15.98 61.82
N VAL A 76 -50.19 -15.54 62.61
CA VAL A 76 -50.05 -14.46 63.61
C VAL A 76 -50.38 -15.01 64.99
N TRP A 77 -49.48 -14.87 65.96
CA TRP A 77 -49.76 -15.24 67.35
C TRP A 77 -50.45 -14.08 68.05
N THR A 78 -51.68 -14.30 68.53
CA THR A 78 -52.42 -13.27 69.26
C THR A 78 -53.33 -13.90 70.31
N ASP A 79 -53.38 -13.32 71.50
CA ASP A 79 -54.23 -13.73 72.62
C ASP A 79 -54.10 -15.24 72.97
N GLY A 80 -52.90 -15.81 72.77
CA GLY A 80 -52.59 -17.20 73.10
C GLY A 80 -53.01 -18.24 72.04
N ALA A 81 -53.35 -17.80 70.82
CA ALA A 81 -53.67 -18.70 69.70
C ALA A 81 -53.06 -18.19 68.38
N TRP A 82 -52.87 -19.12 67.43
CA TRP A 82 -52.48 -18.79 66.06
C TRP A 82 -53.69 -18.38 65.23
N LEU A 83 -53.58 -17.23 64.56
CA LEU A 83 -54.52 -16.75 63.55
C LEU A 83 -53.94 -17.00 62.16
N ARG A 84 -54.71 -17.68 61.31
CA ARG A 84 -54.36 -17.93 59.91
C ARG A 84 -54.84 -16.79 59.01
N LEU A 85 -53.93 -16.25 58.21
CA LEU A 85 -54.24 -15.23 57.20
C LEU A 85 -53.82 -15.73 55.80
N PRO A 86 -54.78 -16.17 54.96
CA PRO A 86 -54.50 -16.60 53.60
C PRO A 86 -54.10 -15.42 52.69
N PRO A 87 -52.92 -15.45 52.04
CA PRO A 87 -52.49 -14.36 51.20
C PRO A 87 -53.27 -14.28 49.90
N ARG A 88 -53.36 -13.07 49.35
CA ARG A 88 -53.84 -12.81 48.00
C ARG A 88 -52.69 -12.34 47.13
N THR A 89 -52.78 -12.58 45.83
CA THR A 89 -51.80 -12.07 44.86
C THR A 89 -51.55 -10.58 45.08
N GLY A 90 -50.28 -10.18 45.17
CA GLY A 90 -49.83 -8.81 45.40
C GLY A 90 -49.62 -8.43 46.87
N TRP A 91 -49.92 -9.31 47.83
CA TRP A 91 -49.54 -9.08 49.24
C TRP A 91 -48.03 -8.98 49.38
N ARG A 92 -47.58 -8.09 50.27
CA ARG A 92 -46.15 -7.82 50.53
C ARG A 92 -45.87 -8.00 52.02
N ALA A 93 -44.77 -8.66 52.35
CA ALA A 93 -44.27 -8.82 53.70
C ALA A 93 -42.79 -8.45 53.75
N TRP A 94 -42.37 -7.75 54.79
CA TRP A 94 -40.95 -7.66 55.16
C TRP A 94 -40.57 -8.91 55.94
N VAL A 95 -39.53 -9.62 55.53
CA VAL A 95 -39.00 -10.78 56.26
C VAL A 95 -37.78 -10.31 57.04
N GLU A 96 -37.86 -10.32 58.36
CA GLU A 96 -36.89 -9.66 59.24
C GLU A 96 -35.52 -10.33 59.23
N ASP A 97 -35.48 -11.66 59.24
CA ASP A 97 -34.25 -12.45 59.22
C ASP A 97 -33.49 -12.38 57.88
N GLU A 98 -34.19 -12.23 56.76
CA GLU A 98 -33.62 -12.08 55.42
C GLU A 98 -33.37 -10.62 54.99
N ASN A 99 -33.93 -9.65 55.72
CA ASN A 99 -33.81 -8.21 55.43
C ASN A 99 -34.29 -7.85 54.01
N LEU A 100 -35.44 -8.40 53.58
CA LEU A 100 -36.02 -8.15 52.26
C LEU A 100 -37.55 -8.15 52.24
N ILE A 101 -38.12 -7.61 51.17
CA ILE A 101 -39.56 -7.69 50.89
C ILE A 101 -39.84 -8.91 50.02
N VAL A 102 -40.80 -9.72 50.43
CA VAL A 102 -41.40 -10.77 49.58
C VAL A 102 -42.78 -10.33 49.10
N THR A 103 -43.17 -10.77 47.91
CA THR A 103 -44.50 -10.56 47.32
C THR A 103 -45.16 -11.90 47.02
N PHE A 104 -46.42 -12.08 47.36
CA PHE A 104 -47.16 -13.29 46.99
C PHE A 104 -47.63 -13.19 45.53
N ASP A 105 -47.16 -14.06 44.64
CA ASP A 105 -47.48 -14.02 43.20
C ASP A 105 -48.82 -14.70 42.83
N GLY A 106 -49.46 -15.33 43.82
CA GLY A 106 -50.67 -16.14 43.65
C GLY A 106 -50.44 -17.64 43.85
N GLY A 107 -49.19 -18.09 43.84
CA GLY A 107 -48.78 -19.44 44.19
C GLY A 107 -47.79 -19.47 45.35
N VAL A 108 -46.76 -18.62 45.32
CA VAL A 108 -45.64 -18.61 46.27
C VAL A 108 -45.22 -17.18 46.66
N TRP A 109 -44.45 -17.06 47.74
CA TRP A 109 -43.80 -15.81 48.15
C TRP A 109 -42.47 -15.63 47.42
N VAL A 110 -42.37 -14.63 46.56
CA VAL A 110 -41.20 -14.36 45.73
C VAL A 110 -40.43 -13.12 46.23
N GLY A 111 -39.10 -13.17 46.21
CA GLY A 111 -38.25 -12.04 46.57
C GLY A 111 -38.17 -10.95 45.48
N PRO A 112 -37.50 -9.81 45.73
CA PRO A 112 -37.49 -8.64 44.85
C PRO A 112 -36.93 -8.89 43.44
N GLY A 113 -36.06 -9.90 43.28
CA GLY A 113 -35.42 -10.25 42.00
C GLY A 113 -36.10 -11.39 41.23
N ALA A 114 -37.14 -12.02 41.79
CA ALA A 114 -37.81 -13.16 41.17
C ALA A 114 -38.97 -12.75 40.24
N LEU A 115 -39.42 -11.50 40.31
CA LEU A 115 -40.30 -10.92 39.31
C LEU A 115 -39.45 -10.38 38.13
N PRO A 116 -39.88 -10.57 36.88
CA PRO A 116 -39.18 -9.98 35.74
C PRO A 116 -39.18 -8.46 35.89
N LEU A 117 -37.99 -7.85 35.96
CA LEU A 117 -37.85 -6.39 35.96
C LEU A 117 -38.18 -5.87 34.55
N ALA A 118 -39.46 -5.57 34.31
CA ALA A 118 -39.93 -4.86 33.13
C ALA A 118 -39.94 -3.35 33.41
N ALA A 119 -38.76 -2.76 33.59
CA ALA A 119 -38.62 -1.32 33.81
C ALA A 119 -38.66 -0.58 32.47
N GLU A 120 -39.56 0.41 32.35
CA GLU A 120 -39.58 1.25 31.15
C GLU A 120 -38.34 2.14 31.07
N GLN A 121 -37.85 2.60 32.22
CA GLN A 121 -36.69 3.46 32.39
C GLN A 121 -35.92 3.01 33.64
N LEU A 122 -34.59 2.94 33.56
CA LEU A 122 -33.71 2.58 34.65
C LEU A 122 -32.66 3.67 34.89
N SER A 123 -32.79 4.34 36.03
CA SER A 123 -31.92 5.43 36.49
C SER A 123 -30.97 4.93 37.58
N VAL A 124 -29.66 5.09 37.38
CA VAL A 124 -28.62 4.68 38.35
C VAL A 124 -27.70 5.85 38.66
N GLY A 125 -27.45 6.11 39.96
CA GLY A 125 -26.48 7.12 40.38
C GLY A 125 -26.94 8.58 40.25
N GLY A 126 -28.25 8.83 40.31
CA GLY A 126 -28.81 10.19 40.37
C GLY A 126 -29.01 10.90 39.03
N THR A 127 -28.71 10.25 37.90
CA THR A 127 -29.15 10.71 36.58
C THR A 127 -30.54 10.16 36.24
N ALA A 128 -31.33 10.93 35.48
CA ALA A 128 -32.65 10.51 35.03
C ALA A 128 -32.55 9.83 33.67
N ALA A 129 -33.09 8.61 33.57
CA ALA A 129 -33.42 8.00 32.28
C ALA A 129 -34.59 8.75 31.61
N ASP A 130 -34.63 8.70 30.29
CA ASP A 130 -35.64 9.39 29.48
C ASP A 130 -36.15 8.47 28.35
N ALA A 131 -37.00 8.99 27.45
CA ALA A 131 -37.58 8.19 26.35
C ALA A 131 -36.54 7.71 25.32
N THR A 132 -35.40 8.38 25.23
CA THR A 132 -34.25 8.04 24.36
C THR A 132 -33.23 7.20 25.13
N ASN A 133 -32.80 7.67 26.30
CA ASN A 133 -31.83 7.01 27.18
C ASN A 133 -32.56 6.23 28.26
N ARG A 134 -33.18 5.11 27.88
CA ARG A 134 -33.98 4.27 28.79
C ARG A 134 -33.15 3.58 29.88
N LEU A 135 -31.84 3.50 29.71
CA LEU A 135 -30.88 3.18 30.75
C LEU A 135 -29.92 4.36 30.91
N ALA A 136 -29.93 5.01 32.08
CA ALA A 136 -29.05 6.13 32.38
C ALA A 136 -28.24 5.84 33.65
N VAL A 137 -26.92 5.95 33.56
CA VAL A 137 -25.99 5.64 34.64
C VAL A 137 -25.04 6.81 34.86
N ALA A 138 -25.09 7.42 36.05
CA ALA A 138 -24.12 8.42 36.51
C ALA A 138 -23.27 7.82 37.62
N SER A 139 -22.15 7.23 37.24
CA SER A 139 -21.24 6.51 38.13
C SER A 139 -19.81 6.62 37.60
N PRO A 140 -18.76 6.52 38.44
CA PRO A 140 -17.39 6.39 37.97
C PRO A 140 -17.15 5.23 37.00
N ALA A 141 -17.95 4.14 37.10
CA ALA A 141 -17.86 2.99 36.21
C ALA A 141 -19.21 2.26 36.04
N THR A 142 -19.34 1.55 34.91
CA THR A 142 -20.38 0.54 34.66
C THR A 142 -19.70 -0.80 34.43
N LEU A 143 -19.97 -1.79 35.28
CA LEU A 143 -19.44 -3.16 35.13
C LEU A 143 -20.49 -4.06 34.49
N LEU A 144 -20.14 -4.63 33.33
CA LEU A 144 -20.90 -5.70 32.68
C LEU A 144 -20.06 -6.97 32.75
N THR A 145 -20.52 -7.97 33.51
CA THR A 145 -19.76 -9.21 33.77
C THR A 145 -20.50 -10.45 33.26
N HIS A 146 -19.79 -11.59 33.23
CA HIS A 146 -20.25 -12.84 32.65
C HIS A 146 -20.65 -13.87 33.72
N ALA A 147 -21.50 -14.83 33.34
CA ALA A 147 -21.78 -16.04 34.13
C ALA A 147 -20.92 -17.25 33.70
N GLY A 148 -19.84 -17.03 32.93
CA GLY A 148 -19.12 -18.05 32.15
C GLY A 148 -19.48 -17.94 30.66
N ALA A 149 -18.95 -18.80 29.79
CA ALA A 149 -19.27 -18.98 28.36
C ALA A 149 -19.30 -17.73 27.41
N GLY A 150 -19.18 -16.50 27.91
CA GLY A 150 -19.17 -15.24 27.16
C GLY A 150 -20.05 -14.14 27.76
N HIS A 151 -19.88 -12.92 27.23
CA HIS A 151 -20.75 -11.76 27.47
C HIS A 151 -20.82 -10.96 26.16
N GLN A 152 -22.01 -10.54 25.73
CA GLN A 152 -22.22 -9.83 24.47
C GLN A 152 -23.08 -8.59 24.67
N LEU A 153 -22.65 -7.47 24.12
CA LEU A 153 -23.49 -6.29 23.91
C LEU A 153 -24.04 -6.34 22.48
N LYS A 154 -25.35 -6.51 22.35
CA LYS A 154 -26.05 -6.53 21.05
C LYS A 154 -26.65 -5.15 20.80
N ILE A 155 -26.10 -4.41 19.84
CA ILE A 155 -26.59 -3.10 19.41
C ILE A 155 -27.20 -3.30 18.02
N ASN A 156 -28.52 -3.14 17.93
CA ASN A 156 -29.27 -3.40 16.70
C ASN A 156 -29.87 -2.11 16.16
N LYS A 157 -29.79 -1.91 14.85
CA LYS A 157 -30.48 -0.86 14.11
C LYS A 157 -31.63 -1.46 13.29
N ALA A 158 -32.69 -0.70 13.03
CA ALA A 158 -33.87 -1.19 12.31
C ALA A 158 -33.65 -1.20 10.79
N GLY A 159 -32.76 -0.34 10.26
CA GLY A 159 -32.40 -0.32 8.84
C GLY A 159 -30.92 -0.01 8.58
N ALA A 160 -30.45 -0.32 7.38
CA ALA A 160 -29.04 -0.14 7.00
C ALA A 160 -28.56 1.32 7.10
N ALA A 161 -29.44 2.29 6.80
CA ALA A 161 -29.14 3.73 6.85
C ALA A 161 -29.12 4.32 8.27
N GLU A 162 -29.46 3.54 9.30
CA GLU A 162 -29.47 4.00 10.68
C GLU A 162 -28.13 3.78 11.39
N THR A 163 -28.09 4.11 12.68
CA THR A 163 -26.88 4.08 13.51
C THR A 163 -27.03 3.04 14.61
N ALA A 164 -26.06 2.13 14.68
CA ALA A 164 -25.80 1.27 15.84
C ALA A 164 -24.33 1.44 16.23
N SER A 165 -24.08 2.13 17.34
CA SER A 165 -22.73 2.60 17.70
C SER A 165 -22.49 2.75 19.20
N LEU A 166 -21.22 2.88 19.54
CA LEU A 166 -20.73 3.44 20.79
C LEU A 166 -20.29 4.88 20.53
N LEU A 167 -20.97 5.85 21.16
CA LEU A 167 -20.66 7.27 21.05
C LEU A 167 -19.85 7.72 22.27
N PHE A 168 -18.66 8.28 22.02
CA PHE A 168 -17.79 8.86 23.04
C PHE A 168 -17.97 10.37 23.08
N GLN A 169 -18.25 10.92 24.26
CA GLN A 169 -18.59 12.34 24.44
C GLN A 169 -17.73 13.03 25.48
N THR A 170 -17.63 14.36 25.39
CA THR A 170 -17.08 15.23 26.43
C THR A 170 -18.00 16.44 26.56
N GLY A 171 -18.54 16.69 27.76
CA GLY A 171 -19.47 17.80 28.00
C GLY A 171 -20.67 17.79 27.06
N TRP A 172 -21.31 16.62 26.90
CA TRP A 172 -22.48 16.40 26.02
C TRP A 172 -22.23 16.59 24.52
N SER A 173 -20.97 16.71 24.09
CA SER A 173 -20.59 16.87 22.69
C SER A 173 -19.83 15.63 22.19
N GLY A 174 -20.23 15.10 21.02
CA GLY A 174 -19.60 13.92 20.41
C GLY A 174 -18.15 14.15 20.02
N ARG A 175 -17.28 13.16 20.25
CA ARG A 175 -15.83 13.24 19.95
C ARG A 175 -15.35 12.09 19.10
N ALA A 176 -15.84 10.89 19.37
CA ALA A 176 -15.57 9.70 18.58
C ALA A 176 -16.80 8.80 18.55
N GLU A 177 -16.93 8.00 17.50
CA GLU A 177 -18.02 7.05 17.34
C GLU A 177 -17.51 5.79 16.65
N LEU A 178 -17.89 4.63 17.20
CA LEU A 178 -17.55 3.31 16.66
C LEU A 178 -18.82 2.51 16.40
N GLY A 179 -19.04 2.07 15.16
CA GLY A 179 -20.14 1.17 14.84
C GLY A 179 -20.55 1.23 13.38
N THR A 180 -21.75 0.74 13.08
CA THR A 180 -22.36 0.82 11.75
C THR A 180 -23.23 2.07 11.69
N THR A 181 -22.73 3.12 11.05
CA THR A 181 -23.24 4.50 11.21
C THR A 181 -23.64 5.10 9.86
N GLY A 182 -24.89 4.89 9.45
CA GLY A 182 -25.41 5.32 8.15
C GLY A 182 -25.19 4.31 7.01
N SER A 183 -24.63 3.14 7.32
CA SER A 183 -24.47 1.99 6.43
C SER A 183 -24.21 0.73 7.26
N ASP A 184 -24.13 -0.44 6.62
CA ASP A 184 -23.70 -1.70 7.27
C ASP A 184 -22.18 -1.86 7.39
N ASP A 185 -21.40 -0.91 6.86
CA ASP A 185 -19.94 -0.90 7.01
C ASP A 185 -19.55 -0.52 8.45
N LEU A 186 -18.48 -1.12 8.97
CA LEU A 186 -17.94 -0.75 10.28
C LEU A 186 -17.11 0.53 10.13
N ALA A 187 -17.48 1.58 10.86
CA ALA A 187 -16.83 2.88 10.78
C ALA A 187 -16.26 3.33 12.14
N PHE A 188 -15.12 4.02 12.05
CA PHE A 188 -14.50 4.78 13.12
C PHE A 188 -14.56 6.25 12.73
N LYS A 189 -15.39 7.02 13.44
CA LYS A 189 -15.59 8.44 13.18
C LYS A 189 -15.02 9.28 14.32
N VAL A 190 -14.49 10.45 13.99
CA VAL A 190 -14.04 11.45 14.96
C VAL A 190 -14.63 12.81 14.63
N SER A 191 -14.86 13.62 15.67
CA SER A 191 -15.43 14.95 15.54
C SER A 191 -14.73 15.94 16.47
N PRO A 192 -14.29 17.11 15.96
CA PRO A 192 -13.73 18.15 16.81
C PRO A 192 -14.79 18.90 17.64
N ASP A 193 -16.05 18.92 17.19
CA ASP A 193 -17.09 19.82 17.69
C ASP A 193 -18.43 19.12 18.03
N GLY A 194 -18.58 17.83 17.71
CA GLY A 194 -19.80 17.05 17.87
C GLY A 194 -20.81 17.17 16.73
N SER A 195 -20.51 17.97 15.71
CA SER A 195 -21.38 18.26 14.56
C SER A 195 -20.74 17.87 13.24
N THR A 196 -19.45 18.16 13.07
CA THR A 196 -18.64 17.83 11.90
C THR A 196 -17.96 16.48 12.14
N TRP A 197 -18.27 15.48 11.33
CA TRP A 197 -17.75 14.12 11.50
C TRP A 197 -16.81 13.73 10.36
N HIS A 198 -15.67 13.14 10.70
CA HIS A 198 -14.70 12.58 9.76
C HIS A 198 -14.64 11.06 9.90
N ASN A 199 -14.77 10.34 8.79
CA ASN A 199 -14.55 8.90 8.74
C ASN A 199 -13.04 8.63 8.73
N ALA A 200 -12.46 8.34 9.89
CA ALA A 200 -11.03 8.03 10.00
C ALA A 200 -10.72 6.67 9.37
N LEU A 201 -11.55 5.67 9.66
CA LEU A 201 -11.43 4.30 9.13
C LEU A 201 -12.81 3.74 8.82
N THR A 202 -12.94 3.06 7.68
CA THR A 202 -14.15 2.31 7.32
C THR A 202 -13.76 0.92 6.82
N ILE A 203 -14.48 -0.12 7.26
CA ILE A 203 -14.30 -1.50 6.79
C ILE A 203 -15.55 -1.89 6.01
N GLY A 204 -15.39 -2.11 4.71
CA GLY A 204 -16.50 -2.46 3.83
C GLY A 204 -17.07 -3.83 4.18
N ALA A 205 -18.36 -3.91 4.48
CA ALA A 205 -19.03 -5.15 4.87
C ALA A 205 -18.97 -6.23 3.77
N ALA A 206 -19.01 -5.80 2.49
CA ALA A 206 -18.96 -6.71 1.35
C ALA A 206 -17.53 -7.17 1.00
N SER A 207 -16.53 -6.30 1.19
CA SER A 207 -15.17 -6.54 0.69
C SER A 207 -14.16 -6.88 1.78
N GLY A 208 -14.47 -6.59 3.05
CA GLY A 208 -13.52 -6.63 4.16
C GLY A 208 -12.38 -5.61 4.04
N GLN A 209 -12.42 -4.72 3.05
CA GLN A 209 -11.34 -3.77 2.79
C GLN A 209 -11.39 -2.59 3.75
N VAL A 210 -10.22 -2.23 4.26
CA VAL A 210 -10.03 -1.04 5.10
C VAL A 210 -9.80 0.18 4.21
N GLN A 211 -10.65 1.18 4.37
CA GLN A 211 -10.53 2.51 3.77
C GLN A 211 -10.11 3.51 4.85
N VAL A 212 -9.08 4.30 4.58
CA VAL A 212 -8.57 5.38 5.43
C VAL A 212 -8.92 6.72 4.80
N GLY A 213 -9.85 7.46 5.40
CA GLY A 213 -10.48 8.62 4.77
C GLY A 213 -9.58 9.85 4.66
N ASN A 214 -8.65 10.02 5.60
CA ASN A 214 -7.83 11.24 5.72
C ASN A 214 -6.31 10.96 5.60
N GLY A 215 -5.94 10.01 4.72
CA GLY A 215 -4.54 9.60 4.51
C GLY A 215 -4.01 8.66 5.61
N LEU A 216 -2.85 8.05 5.35
CA LEU A 216 -2.18 7.14 6.28
C LEU A 216 -0.70 7.53 6.41
N ALA A 217 -0.30 7.97 7.60
CA ALA A 217 1.11 8.18 7.92
C ALA A 217 1.70 6.88 8.49
N VAL A 218 2.62 6.24 7.76
CA VAL A 218 3.32 5.03 8.20
C VAL A 218 4.74 5.40 8.59
N THR A 219 5.07 5.31 9.87
CA THR A 219 6.42 5.58 10.41
C THR A 219 7.33 4.34 10.42
N GLY A 220 6.79 3.16 10.08
CA GLY A 220 7.50 1.88 10.03
C GLY A 220 7.69 1.32 8.62
N LEU A 221 8.30 0.13 8.52
CA LEU A 221 8.49 -0.59 7.26
C LEU A 221 7.17 -1.24 6.79
N LEU A 222 6.77 -0.97 5.55
CA LEU A 222 5.77 -1.77 4.84
C LEU A 222 6.45 -3.00 4.23
N SER A 223 5.95 -4.20 4.53
CA SER A 223 6.47 -5.49 4.03
C SER A 223 5.34 -6.43 3.62
N GLY A 224 5.67 -7.63 3.14
CA GLY A 224 4.69 -8.62 2.66
C GLY A 224 4.43 -8.55 1.15
N SER A 225 3.57 -9.42 0.64
CA SER A 225 3.34 -9.63 -0.81
C SER A 225 2.70 -8.45 -1.52
N ALA A 226 2.10 -7.51 -0.80
CA ALA A 226 1.57 -6.27 -1.37
C ALA A 226 2.67 -5.27 -1.76
N VAL A 227 3.91 -5.47 -1.29
CA VAL A 227 5.10 -4.67 -1.65
C VAL A 227 5.89 -5.41 -2.72
N ILE A 228 6.68 -4.72 -3.54
CA ILE A 228 7.62 -5.38 -4.46
C ILE A 228 8.59 -6.31 -3.68
N GLN A 229 8.77 -7.54 -4.15
CA GLN A 229 9.56 -8.55 -3.41
C GLN A 229 11.04 -8.52 -3.75
N ASN A 230 11.40 -7.97 -4.91
CA ASN A 230 12.77 -7.87 -5.39
C ASN A 230 12.89 -6.74 -6.42
N SER A 231 14.14 -6.46 -6.84
CA SER A 231 14.49 -5.36 -7.74
C SER A 231 13.93 -5.50 -9.18
N THR A 232 13.36 -6.65 -9.53
CA THR A 232 12.77 -6.95 -10.84
C THR A 232 11.27 -7.23 -10.80
N ASP A 233 10.62 -7.05 -9.64
CA ASP A 233 9.21 -7.35 -9.48
C ASP A 233 8.34 -6.34 -10.24
N ALA A 234 7.83 -6.76 -11.40
CA ALA A 234 6.96 -5.99 -12.28
C ALA A 234 5.47 -6.31 -12.07
N THR A 235 5.10 -6.99 -10.98
CA THR A 235 3.69 -7.38 -10.74
C THR A 235 2.81 -6.15 -10.56
N SER A 236 1.84 -5.97 -11.46
CA SER A 236 0.86 -4.89 -11.38
C SER A 236 0.10 -4.92 -10.05
N GLY A 237 -0.09 -3.74 -9.44
CA GLY A 237 -0.85 -3.58 -8.20
C GLY A 237 -0.04 -3.67 -6.89
N ARG A 238 1.27 -3.93 -6.95
CA ARG A 238 2.14 -3.87 -5.76
C ARG A 238 2.57 -2.43 -5.45
N LEU A 239 2.71 -2.13 -4.16
CA LEU A 239 3.28 -0.88 -3.63
C LEU A 239 4.80 -0.86 -3.85
N LEU A 240 5.32 0.27 -4.33
CA LEU A 240 6.75 0.51 -4.49
C LEU A 240 7.44 0.49 -3.12
N ALA A 241 8.47 -0.33 -2.93
CA ALA A 241 9.31 -0.27 -1.75
C ALA A 241 10.20 0.97 -1.86
N LEU A 242 10.07 1.90 -0.92
CA LEU A 242 11.10 2.92 -0.69
C LEU A 242 11.47 2.93 0.79
N VAL A 243 12.36 2.03 1.22
CA VAL A 243 13.25 2.26 2.38
C VAL A 243 14.52 1.40 2.25
N GLY A 244 15.70 2.04 2.25
CA GLY A 244 16.97 1.43 2.72
C GLY A 244 17.91 0.76 1.70
N VAL A 245 17.54 0.64 0.43
CA VAL A 245 18.43 0.15 -0.64
C VAL A 245 18.24 0.95 -1.91
N THR A 246 19.35 1.21 -2.59
CA THR A 246 19.43 2.00 -3.82
C THR A 246 18.69 1.31 -4.98
N GLY A 247 17.43 1.74 -5.21
CA GLY A 247 16.86 1.94 -6.56
C GLY A 247 15.71 1.04 -7.02
N ALA A 248 14.49 1.57 -6.97
CA ALA A 248 13.46 1.37 -8.01
C ALA A 248 13.83 2.23 -9.25
N PHE A 249 13.44 1.83 -10.47
CA PHE A 249 13.90 2.37 -11.79
C PHE A 249 15.22 1.80 -12.35
N GLY A 250 15.60 0.55 -12.05
CA GLY A 250 16.53 -0.22 -12.90
C GLY A 250 18.00 0.21 -12.92
N LEU A 251 18.46 1.03 -11.97
CA LEU A 251 19.87 1.44 -11.85
C LEU A 251 20.62 0.79 -10.67
N GLY A 252 20.02 -0.21 -10.00
CA GLY A 252 20.48 -0.73 -8.70
C GLY A 252 21.13 -2.12 -8.68
N ALA A 253 21.28 -2.81 -9.83
CA ALA A 253 21.93 -4.11 -9.89
C ALA A 253 23.39 -3.99 -10.37
N ASN A 254 24.28 -4.88 -9.91
CA ASN A 254 25.67 -4.96 -10.41
C ASN A 254 25.75 -5.13 -11.94
N TYR A 255 24.69 -5.66 -12.55
CA TYR A 255 24.55 -5.89 -13.99
C TYR A 255 23.10 -5.62 -14.44
N ALA A 256 22.94 -4.98 -15.60
CA ALA A 256 21.64 -4.82 -16.25
C ALA A 256 21.12 -6.16 -16.82
N PRO A 257 19.80 -6.34 -17.04
CA PRO A 257 19.25 -7.56 -17.63
C PRO A 257 19.72 -7.76 -19.08
N LEU A 258 19.92 -9.01 -19.50
CA LEU A 258 20.24 -9.35 -20.89
C LEU A 258 19.01 -9.15 -21.79
N ILE A 259 19.15 -8.38 -22.87
CA ILE A 259 18.13 -8.24 -23.91
C ILE A 259 18.24 -9.38 -24.92
N ALA A 260 17.09 -9.97 -25.27
CA ALA A 260 17.02 -11.06 -26.25
C ALA A 260 17.08 -10.53 -27.70
N ASP A 261 16.40 -9.41 -27.97
CA ASP A 261 16.34 -8.83 -29.31
C ASP A 261 16.47 -7.31 -29.23
N LEU A 262 17.54 -6.75 -29.82
CA LEU A 262 17.71 -5.30 -29.92
C LEU A 262 16.74 -4.71 -30.96
N ASP A 263 16.20 -5.50 -31.88
CA ASP A 263 15.28 -5.03 -32.90
C ASP A 263 13.82 -4.94 -32.40
N ASP A 264 13.50 -5.50 -31.23
CA ASP A 264 12.15 -5.41 -30.65
C ASP A 264 11.82 -3.96 -30.25
N ILE A 265 10.95 -3.34 -31.07
CA ILE A 265 10.46 -1.98 -30.91
C ILE A 265 9.62 -1.77 -29.65
N LEU A 266 9.08 -2.85 -29.07
CA LEU A 266 8.27 -2.83 -27.86
C LEU A 266 9.11 -2.92 -26.59
N THR A 267 10.42 -3.13 -26.70
CA THR A 267 11.34 -3.12 -25.57
C THR A 267 11.14 -1.84 -24.74
N PRO A 268 10.86 -1.94 -23.44
CA PRO A 268 10.70 -0.77 -22.58
C PRO A 268 11.93 0.14 -22.57
N ALA A 269 11.73 1.41 -22.21
CA ALA A 269 12.86 2.30 -21.95
C ALA A 269 13.65 1.79 -20.72
N GLY A 270 14.98 1.75 -20.81
CA GLY A 270 15.82 1.21 -19.74
C GLY A 270 17.26 0.94 -20.15
N LEU A 271 18.04 0.40 -19.21
CA LEU A 271 19.41 -0.09 -19.42
C LEU A 271 19.38 -1.62 -19.54
N TYR A 272 20.04 -2.15 -20.57
CA TYR A 272 20.13 -3.58 -20.84
C TYR A 272 21.55 -3.99 -21.21
N LEU A 273 21.89 -5.26 -21.02
CA LEU A 273 23.08 -5.89 -21.59
C LEU A 273 22.72 -6.58 -22.90
N PHE A 274 23.66 -6.70 -23.83
CA PHE A 274 23.54 -7.57 -25.00
C PHE A 274 24.77 -8.46 -25.12
N ASN A 275 24.59 -9.67 -25.65
CA ASN A 275 25.67 -10.62 -25.89
C ASN A 275 25.31 -11.55 -27.06
N MET A 276 26.08 -11.49 -28.14
CA MET A 276 25.87 -12.36 -29.31
C MET A 276 26.03 -13.84 -28.95
N THR A 277 26.99 -14.20 -28.09
CA THR A 277 27.15 -15.59 -27.61
C THR A 277 25.98 -16.02 -26.73
N GLY A 278 25.29 -15.06 -26.11
CA GLY A 278 24.07 -15.27 -25.32
C GLY A 278 22.78 -15.26 -26.14
N GLY A 279 22.87 -15.15 -27.48
CA GLY A 279 21.71 -15.20 -28.37
C GLY A 279 21.03 -13.86 -28.66
N THR A 280 21.64 -12.72 -28.31
CA THR A 280 21.04 -11.41 -28.62
C THR A 280 21.03 -11.11 -30.13
N SER A 281 19.85 -10.92 -30.73
CA SER A 281 19.68 -10.49 -32.12
C SER A 281 19.70 -8.96 -32.27
N GLY A 282 19.81 -8.46 -33.52
CA GLY A 282 19.76 -7.03 -33.85
C GLY A 282 21.01 -6.21 -33.48
N THR A 283 22.09 -6.88 -33.11
CA THR A 283 23.37 -6.25 -32.76
C THR A 283 24.03 -5.59 -33.97
N GLY A 284 24.62 -4.40 -33.77
CA GLY A 284 25.28 -3.66 -34.83
C GLY A 284 26.60 -4.28 -35.31
N PRO A 285 27.12 -3.87 -36.48
CA PRO A 285 28.34 -4.45 -37.06
C PRO A 285 29.55 -4.40 -36.11
N GLY A 286 30.04 -5.59 -35.75
CA GLY A 286 31.21 -5.81 -34.90
C GLY A 286 31.03 -5.56 -33.39
N PHE A 287 29.78 -5.45 -32.92
CA PHE A 287 29.43 -5.50 -31.50
C PHE A 287 29.25 -6.94 -31.02
N ASN A 288 30.16 -7.47 -30.21
CA ASN A 288 30.01 -8.86 -29.72
C ASN A 288 29.21 -8.93 -28.41
N GLN A 289 29.42 -7.98 -27.50
CA GLN A 289 28.73 -7.88 -26.21
C GLN A 289 28.88 -6.46 -25.64
N GLY A 290 28.01 -6.05 -24.73
CA GLY A 290 28.04 -4.71 -24.16
C GLY A 290 26.78 -4.32 -23.41
N ALA A 291 26.56 -3.01 -23.29
CA ALA A 291 25.37 -2.43 -22.68
C ALA A 291 24.68 -1.47 -23.65
N VAL A 292 23.37 -1.40 -23.58
CA VAL A 292 22.51 -0.54 -24.41
C VAL A 292 21.53 0.21 -23.51
N ILE A 293 21.33 1.49 -23.84
CA ILE A 293 20.24 2.30 -23.28
C ILE A 293 19.17 2.40 -24.36
N VAL A 294 17.94 2.04 -24.00
CA VAL A 294 16.74 2.21 -24.83
C VAL A 294 15.98 3.43 -24.31
N VAL A 295 15.76 4.42 -25.17
CA VAL A 295 15.02 5.64 -24.85
C VAL A 295 13.82 5.72 -25.77
N HIS A 296 12.61 5.87 -25.22
CA HIS A 296 11.40 6.15 -26.01
C HIS A 296 11.18 7.66 -26.06
N ALA A 297 11.24 8.26 -27.25
CA ALA A 297 10.82 9.64 -27.43
C ALA A 297 9.28 9.73 -27.35
N ILE A 298 8.76 10.69 -26.60
CA ILE A 298 7.31 10.91 -26.44
C ILE A 298 6.82 11.76 -27.63
N GLY A 299 6.02 11.16 -28.51
CA GLY A 299 5.29 11.85 -29.57
C GLY A 299 3.91 11.20 -29.76
N ALA A 300 2.89 12.00 -30.07
CA ALA A 300 1.50 11.56 -30.22
C ALA A 300 1.39 10.41 -31.25
N GLY A 301 1.24 9.17 -30.76
CA GLY A 301 0.94 7.99 -31.57
C GLY A 301 2.13 7.28 -32.25
N MET A 302 3.38 7.73 -32.07
CA MET A 302 4.54 7.05 -32.65
C MET A 302 5.57 6.69 -31.59
N ARG A 303 5.80 5.38 -31.38
CA ARG A 303 6.98 4.88 -30.66
C ARG A 303 8.19 5.05 -31.57
N ALA A 304 9.04 6.02 -31.27
CA ALA A 304 10.33 6.21 -31.92
C ALA A 304 11.45 5.91 -30.92
N PRO A 305 11.68 4.63 -30.56
CA PRO A 305 12.76 4.28 -29.68
C PRO A 305 14.11 4.61 -30.31
N GLN A 306 15.03 5.01 -29.46
CA GLN A 306 16.42 5.28 -29.76
C GLN A 306 17.27 4.33 -28.93
N GLN A 307 18.37 3.87 -29.51
CA GLN A 307 19.33 3.01 -28.85
C GLN A 307 20.70 3.65 -28.86
N ILE A 308 21.38 3.62 -27.71
CA ILE A 308 22.79 3.97 -27.57
C ILE A 308 23.50 2.76 -26.98
N ALA A 309 24.42 2.17 -27.73
CA ALA A 309 25.12 0.94 -27.38
C ALA A 309 26.62 1.20 -27.17
N ILE A 310 27.16 0.63 -26.09
CA ILE A 310 28.58 0.64 -25.77
C ILE A 310 29.08 -0.80 -25.76
N GLN A 311 30.12 -1.08 -26.54
CA GLN A 311 30.74 -2.40 -26.60
C GLN A 311 31.63 -2.63 -25.38
N ARG A 312 31.48 -3.78 -24.75
CA ARG A 312 32.49 -4.38 -23.90
C ARG A 312 33.42 -5.21 -24.78
N SER A 313 34.63 -4.73 -25.03
CA SER A 313 35.63 -5.44 -25.82
C SER A 313 36.64 -6.16 -24.94
N ASN A 314 36.92 -7.42 -25.27
CA ASN A 314 38.03 -8.18 -24.65
C ASN A 314 39.39 -7.85 -25.30
N THR A 315 39.40 -7.09 -26.40
CA THR A 315 40.62 -6.65 -27.10
C THR A 315 41.01 -5.21 -26.78
N GLY A 316 40.34 -4.57 -25.82
CA GLY A 316 40.62 -3.21 -25.37
C GLY A 316 40.06 -2.09 -26.26
N VAL A 317 39.50 -2.42 -27.44
CA VAL A 317 38.90 -1.43 -28.34
C VAL A 317 37.41 -1.24 -28.01
N GLY A 318 37.08 -0.18 -27.27
CA GLY A 318 35.70 0.22 -27.02
C GLY A 318 35.04 0.81 -28.26
N ARG A 319 33.75 0.51 -28.47
CA ARG A 319 32.91 1.11 -29.51
C ARG A 319 31.68 1.74 -28.90
N LEU A 320 31.28 2.89 -29.43
CA LEU A 320 30.01 3.55 -29.15
C LEU A 320 29.24 3.62 -30.46
N ALA A 321 27.98 3.21 -30.46
CA ALA A 321 27.09 3.37 -31.60
C ALA A 321 25.69 3.76 -31.15
N TRP A 322 24.93 4.33 -32.07
CA TRP A 322 23.53 4.65 -31.86
C TRP A 322 22.71 4.34 -33.10
N ARG A 323 21.40 4.17 -32.90
CA ARG A 323 20.42 4.12 -33.98
C ARG A 323 19.08 4.64 -33.49
N THR A 324 18.25 5.04 -34.43
CA THR A 324 16.90 5.52 -34.18
C THR A 324 15.91 4.69 -34.98
N SER A 325 14.73 4.46 -34.43
CA SER A 325 13.61 3.92 -35.17
C SER A 325 12.65 5.02 -35.59
N GLN A 326 12.12 4.90 -36.80
CA GLN A 326 11.09 5.78 -37.34
C GLN A 326 9.97 4.91 -37.95
N GLY A 327 8.72 5.16 -37.56
CA GLY A 327 7.57 4.38 -38.06
C GLY A 327 7.65 2.88 -37.71
N GLY A 328 8.31 2.52 -36.60
CA GLY A 328 8.50 1.13 -36.19
C GLY A 328 9.64 0.40 -36.90
N THR A 329 10.38 1.06 -37.79
CA THR A 329 11.53 0.48 -38.52
C THR A 329 12.84 1.06 -38.02
N TRP A 330 13.80 0.20 -37.69
CA TRP A 330 15.14 0.63 -37.27
C TRP A 330 15.97 1.16 -38.44
N GLY A 331 16.60 2.32 -38.24
CA GLY A 331 17.69 2.79 -39.08
C GLY A 331 18.98 2.01 -38.86
N ALA A 332 19.94 2.18 -39.78
CA ALA A 332 21.25 1.57 -39.66
C ALA A 332 22.03 2.10 -38.44
N TRP A 333 22.81 1.23 -37.81
CA TRP A 333 23.72 1.59 -36.73
C TRP A 333 24.76 2.63 -37.18
N GLN A 334 24.86 3.73 -36.43
CA GLN A 334 25.86 4.78 -36.61
C GLN A 334 26.95 4.61 -35.56
N THR A 335 28.21 4.54 -35.97
CA THR A 335 29.34 4.32 -35.06
C THR A 335 30.08 5.64 -34.78
N ALA A 336 30.42 5.88 -33.52
CA ALA A 336 31.27 7.01 -33.13
C ALA A 336 32.72 6.78 -33.60
N TYR A 337 33.37 7.84 -34.08
CA TYR A 337 34.81 7.82 -34.33
C TYR A 337 35.60 8.23 -33.08
N GLY A 338 36.65 7.47 -32.77
CA GLY A 338 37.55 7.68 -31.65
C GLY A 338 38.94 7.07 -31.91
N THR A 339 39.78 7.00 -30.88
CA THR A 339 41.17 6.53 -31.00
C THR A 339 41.31 5.12 -31.58
N GLY A 340 40.29 4.27 -31.43
CA GLY A 340 40.31 2.89 -31.92
C GLY A 340 39.88 2.67 -33.38
N ASN A 341 39.33 3.68 -34.06
CA ASN A 341 38.81 3.54 -35.43
C ASN A 341 38.97 4.79 -36.33
N ALA A 342 39.55 5.88 -35.82
CA ALA A 342 39.78 7.08 -36.61
C ALA A 342 40.81 6.86 -37.75
N VAL A 343 41.81 6.00 -37.52
CA VAL A 343 42.85 5.65 -38.50
C VAL A 343 42.77 4.17 -38.83
N GLY A 344 42.76 3.83 -40.12
CA GLY A 344 42.60 2.47 -40.62
C GLY A 344 42.21 2.47 -42.09
N THR A 345 41.73 1.34 -42.63
CA THR A 345 41.25 1.29 -44.00
C THR A 345 40.04 2.20 -44.19
N VAL A 346 40.14 3.14 -45.14
CA VAL A 346 39.06 4.04 -45.52
C VAL A 346 38.23 3.35 -46.60
N SER A 347 36.92 3.29 -46.37
CA SER A 347 35.94 2.70 -47.27
C SER A 347 34.65 3.51 -47.25
N GLN A 348 33.87 3.41 -48.31
CA GLN A 348 32.61 4.15 -48.49
C GLN A 348 31.60 3.30 -49.24
N SER A 349 30.32 3.60 -49.04
CA SER A 349 29.21 3.04 -49.79
C SER A 349 28.22 4.16 -50.09
N GLY A 350 27.89 4.38 -51.37
CA GLY A 350 26.92 5.40 -51.79
C GLY A 350 27.23 6.84 -51.34
N GLY A 351 28.51 7.19 -51.16
CA GLY A 351 28.97 8.49 -50.66
C GLY A 351 29.11 8.58 -49.13
N ALA A 352 28.71 7.54 -48.39
CA ALA A 352 28.81 7.50 -46.92
C ALA A 352 30.06 6.72 -46.47
N PRO A 353 30.92 7.29 -45.60
CA PRO A 353 32.04 6.57 -45.00
C PRO A 353 31.58 5.35 -44.19
N THR A 354 32.14 4.18 -44.50
CA THR A 354 31.87 2.91 -43.79
C THR A 354 33.11 2.34 -43.09
N GLY A 355 34.28 2.93 -43.32
CA GLY A 355 35.57 2.55 -42.73
C GLY A 355 36.12 3.63 -41.79
N ALA A 356 37.46 3.74 -41.70
CA ALA A 356 38.12 4.77 -40.91
C ALA A 356 38.02 6.17 -41.55
N LEU A 357 38.41 7.22 -40.80
CA LEU A 357 38.44 8.60 -41.33
C LEU A 357 39.66 8.85 -42.21
N VAL A 358 40.80 8.27 -41.84
CA VAL A 358 42.08 8.45 -42.52
C VAL A 358 42.78 7.11 -42.69
N GLU A 359 43.25 6.84 -43.90
CA GLU A 359 44.12 5.72 -44.23
C GLU A 359 45.44 6.29 -44.73
N THR A 360 46.55 5.68 -44.30
CA THR A 360 47.87 5.96 -44.84
C THR A 360 48.53 4.66 -45.22
N GLY A 361 49.31 4.69 -46.30
CA GLY A 361 50.09 3.55 -46.74
C GLY A 361 51.33 3.98 -47.48
N THR A 362 52.31 3.10 -47.57
CA THR A 362 53.58 3.32 -48.27
C THR A 362 53.96 2.05 -49.01
N ASN A 363 54.42 2.19 -50.25
CA ASN A 363 54.98 1.10 -51.04
C ASN A 363 56.15 1.66 -51.89
N ALA A 364 56.73 0.84 -52.78
CA ALA A 364 57.85 1.25 -53.63
C ALA A 364 57.51 2.45 -54.57
N ASN A 365 56.22 2.73 -54.78
CA ASN A 365 55.73 3.80 -55.64
C ASN A 365 55.51 5.12 -54.89
N GLY A 366 55.74 5.17 -53.58
CA GLY A 366 55.59 6.36 -52.75
C GLY A 366 54.70 6.10 -51.54
N ARG A 367 54.24 7.19 -50.93
CA ARG A 367 53.27 7.16 -49.83
C ARG A 367 51.94 7.75 -50.27
N TYR A 368 50.84 7.30 -49.69
CA TYR A 368 49.52 7.88 -49.92
C TYR A 368 48.79 8.17 -48.60
N ARG A 369 47.85 9.10 -48.69
CA ARG A 369 46.81 9.35 -47.69
C ARG A 369 45.47 9.33 -48.38
N ARG A 370 44.53 8.60 -47.79
CA ARG A 370 43.13 8.56 -48.22
C ARG A 370 42.27 9.08 -47.08
N LEU A 371 41.30 9.94 -47.42
CA LEU A 371 40.38 10.57 -46.47
C LEU A 371 38.96 10.09 -46.75
N ALA A 372 38.18 9.89 -45.70
CA ALA A 372 36.78 9.49 -45.78
C ALA A 372 35.90 10.43 -46.61
N CYS A 373 36.29 11.70 -46.75
CA CYS A 373 35.61 12.67 -47.62
C CYS A 373 35.80 12.41 -49.13
N GLY A 374 36.63 11.42 -49.51
CA GLY A 374 36.90 11.06 -50.90
C GLY A 374 38.20 11.59 -51.47
N THR A 375 38.95 12.41 -50.73
CA THR A 375 40.26 12.90 -51.16
C THR A 375 41.32 11.81 -51.03
N GLN A 376 42.16 11.68 -52.06
CA GLN A 376 43.38 10.90 -52.04
C GLN A 376 44.56 11.79 -52.41
N GLU A 377 45.66 11.60 -51.70
CA GLU A 377 46.91 12.31 -51.90
C GLU A 377 48.02 11.27 -52.03
N CYS A 378 48.89 11.45 -53.01
CA CYS A 378 50.06 10.61 -53.22
C CYS A 378 51.32 11.48 -53.24
N TRP A 379 52.42 11.00 -52.67
CA TRP A 379 53.71 11.67 -52.70
C TRP A 379 54.82 10.71 -53.07
N ARG A 380 55.80 11.20 -53.84
CA ARG A 380 57.03 10.48 -54.12
C ARG A 380 58.19 11.43 -54.31
N SER A 381 59.35 11.04 -53.79
CA SER A 381 60.63 11.63 -54.16
C SER A 381 61.34 10.65 -55.10
N MET A 382 61.72 11.10 -56.29
CA MET A 382 62.43 10.25 -57.27
C MET A 382 63.28 11.09 -58.21
N THR A 383 64.24 10.47 -58.89
CA THR A 383 65.10 11.16 -59.87
C THR A 383 64.45 11.13 -61.25
N ALA A 384 64.37 12.31 -61.90
CA ALA A 384 63.96 12.43 -63.30
C ALA A 384 65.04 11.87 -64.23
N SER A 385 64.72 11.56 -65.48
CA SER A 385 65.68 11.10 -66.47
C SER A 385 66.12 12.26 -67.37
N ALA A 386 67.43 12.35 -67.63
CA ALA A 386 67.97 13.27 -68.62
C ALA A 386 67.73 12.80 -70.07
N ALA A 387 67.39 11.52 -70.29
CA ALA A 387 67.25 10.92 -71.62
C ALA A 387 65.80 10.90 -72.13
N ALA A 388 64.83 10.70 -71.24
CA ALA A 388 63.42 10.51 -71.61
C ALA A 388 62.47 11.01 -70.50
N ALA A 389 61.18 11.07 -70.78
CA ALA A 389 60.17 11.31 -69.75
C ALA A 389 60.18 10.18 -68.72
N THR A 390 60.11 10.52 -67.44
CA THR A 390 60.04 9.57 -66.33
C THR A 390 58.58 9.32 -65.96
N THR A 391 58.22 8.05 -65.75
CA THR A 391 56.88 7.69 -65.28
C THR A 391 56.85 7.52 -63.77
N TRP A 392 55.93 8.21 -63.12
CA TRP A 392 55.55 7.95 -61.74
C TRP A 392 54.24 7.15 -61.72
N THR A 393 54.32 5.87 -61.37
CA THR A 393 53.15 5.08 -60.95
C THR A 393 52.73 5.49 -59.55
N PHE A 394 51.46 5.83 -59.35
CA PHE A 394 50.96 6.25 -58.04
C PHE A 394 50.93 5.07 -57.06
N PRO A 395 51.21 5.30 -55.76
CA PRO A 395 51.15 4.26 -54.73
C PRO A 395 49.72 3.75 -54.46
N ALA A 396 48.70 4.53 -54.79
CA ALA A 396 47.30 4.12 -54.83
C ALA A 396 46.62 4.75 -56.06
N ALA A 397 45.75 4.00 -56.74
CA ALA A 397 45.04 4.48 -57.92
C ALA A 397 43.94 5.49 -57.55
N PHE A 398 43.72 6.49 -58.40
CA PHE A 398 42.63 7.46 -58.30
C PHE A 398 41.40 6.99 -59.09
N SER A 399 40.20 7.47 -58.73
CA SER A 399 38.97 7.22 -59.50
C SER A 399 38.92 8.04 -60.80
N GLN A 400 39.61 9.18 -60.84
CA GLN A 400 39.73 10.09 -61.98
C GLN A 400 41.15 10.68 -62.06
N ALA A 401 41.51 11.30 -63.19
CA ALA A 401 42.82 11.92 -63.36
C ALA A 401 43.09 12.96 -62.24
N PRO A 402 44.18 12.82 -61.45
CA PRO A 402 44.48 13.74 -60.37
C PRO A 402 45.17 15.01 -60.88
N ILE A 403 45.18 16.04 -60.04
CA ILE A 403 46.05 17.20 -60.22
C ILE A 403 47.44 16.81 -59.73
N VAL A 404 48.45 16.94 -60.58
CA VAL A 404 49.84 16.61 -60.25
C VAL A 404 50.68 17.88 -60.26
N CYS A 405 51.46 18.08 -59.20
CA CYS A 405 52.47 19.12 -59.12
C CYS A 405 53.78 18.55 -58.58
N GLY A 406 54.87 19.27 -58.77
CA GLY A 406 56.15 18.87 -58.23
C GLY A 406 57.20 19.98 -58.25
N THR A 407 58.22 19.78 -57.43
CA THR A 407 59.35 20.70 -57.29
C THR A 407 60.64 19.94 -57.54
N ALA A 408 61.51 20.49 -58.38
CA ALA A 408 62.85 19.96 -58.60
C ALA A 408 63.79 20.43 -57.48
N VAL A 409 64.57 19.50 -56.95
CA VAL A 409 65.66 19.75 -56.00
C VAL A 409 66.96 19.72 -56.79
N ALA A 410 67.38 20.90 -57.23
CA ALA A 410 68.52 21.06 -58.11
C ALA A 410 69.43 22.21 -57.65
N GLY A 411 70.73 22.08 -57.89
CA GLY A 411 71.70 23.16 -57.64
C GLY A 411 71.64 24.31 -58.67
N VAL A 412 70.83 24.17 -59.71
CA VAL A 412 70.55 25.19 -60.74
C VAL A 412 69.05 25.21 -61.07
N LEU A 413 68.58 26.25 -61.75
CA LEU A 413 67.15 26.40 -62.11
C LEU A 413 66.63 25.17 -62.87
N SER A 414 65.59 24.52 -62.31
CA SER A 414 64.94 23.34 -62.87
C SER A 414 63.45 23.36 -62.50
N ALA A 415 62.58 23.04 -63.45
CA ALA A 415 61.14 22.96 -63.27
C ALA A 415 60.64 21.54 -63.57
N VAL A 416 59.64 21.08 -62.81
CA VAL A 416 58.95 19.82 -63.10
C VAL A 416 57.86 20.10 -64.12
N CYS A 417 57.94 19.45 -65.28
CA CYS A 417 56.96 19.56 -66.36
C CYS A 417 56.29 18.20 -66.57
N LEU A 418 54.96 18.18 -66.66
CA LEU A 418 54.23 16.99 -67.10
C LEU A 418 54.40 16.85 -68.62
N ASP A 419 54.89 15.69 -69.08
CA ASP A 419 55.04 15.42 -70.52
C ASP A 419 53.71 14.92 -71.16
N ALA A 420 52.71 14.58 -70.33
CA ALA A 420 51.37 14.19 -70.76
C ALA A 420 50.34 14.47 -69.65
N ALA A 421 49.06 14.48 -70.02
CA ALA A 421 47.96 14.52 -69.05
C ALA A 421 48.04 13.31 -68.09
N PRO A 422 47.88 13.50 -66.77
CA PRO A 422 47.88 12.40 -65.81
C PRO A 422 46.76 11.38 -66.07
N GLY A 423 47.06 10.08 -65.94
CA GLY A 423 46.06 9.03 -65.86
C GLY A 423 45.62 8.78 -64.41
N THR A 424 44.77 7.77 -64.18
CA THR A 424 44.32 7.38 -62.83
C THR A 424 45.36 6.62 -62.01
N ALA A 425 46.33 5.97 -62.68
CA ALA A 425 47.34 5.13 -62.05
C ALA A 425 48.77 5.67 -62.18
N SER A 426 49.02 6.62 -63.06
CA SER A 426 50.36 7.17 -63.29
C SER A 426 50.36 8.53 -64.01
N CYS A 427 51.47 9.25 -63.92
CA CYS A 427 51.78 10.40 -64.78
C CYS A 427 53.21 10.31 -65.34
N SER A 428 53.44 10.95 -66.48
CA SER A 428 54.77 11.10 -67.08
C SER A 428 55.26 12.54 -66.94
N PHE A 429 56.51 12.72 -66.51
CA PHE A 429 57.10 14.02 -66.22
C PHE A 429 58.58 14.08 -66.57
N SER A 430 59.11 15.30 -66.72
CA SER A 430 60.53 15.59 -66.88
C SER A 430 60.92 16.74 -65.95
N ALA A 431 62.16 16.75 -65.46
CA ALA A 431 62.77 17.97 -64.90
C ALA A 431 63.51 18.69 -66.02
N ARG A 432 63.24 19.98 -66.23
CA ARG A 432 63.78 20.76 -67.34
C ARG A 432 64.43 22.04 -66.86
N ASP A 433 65.57 22.39 -67.44
CA ASP A 433 66.24 23.67 -67.15
C ASP A 433 65.73 24.83 -68.02
N LYS A 434 66.34 26.01 -67.83
CA LYS A 434 65.99 27.24 -68.59
C LYS A 434 66.22 27.15 -70.10
N THR A 435 66.93 26.11 -70.57
CA THR A 435 67.19 25.85 -72.00
C THR A 435 66.27 24.77 -72.56
N ASP A 436 65.26 24.33 -71.79
CA ASP A 436 64.35 23.23 -72.11
C ASP A 436 65.04 21.84 -72.22
N ALA A 437 66.26 21.71 -71.69
CA ALA A 437 66.97 20.44 -71.63
C ALA A 437 66.49 19.59 -70.44
N ARG A 438 66.26 18.30 -70.67
CA ARG A 438 65.93 17.34 -69.59
C ARG A 438 67.12 17.13 -68.67
N ARG A 439 66.84 17.04 -67.36
CA ARG A 439 67.86 16.85 -66.32
C ARG A 439 67.55 15.68 -65.42
N ALA A 440 68.61 15.05 -64.93
CA ALA A 440 68.55 13.97 -63.94
C ALA A 440 68.50 14.51 -62.51
N ASP A 441 67.52 15.38 -62.23
CA ASP A 441 67.34 16.01 -60.92
C ASP A 441 66.42 15.17 -60.03
N THR A 442 66.63 15.21 -58.71
CA THR A 442 65.66 14.72 -57.74
C THR A 442 64.43 15.62 -57.75
N VAL A 443 63.24 15.04 -57.84
CA VAL A 443 61.98 15.77 -57.78
C VAL A 443 61.13 15.29 -56.60
N HIS A 444 60.39 16.20 -56.00
CA HIS A 444 59.33 15.92 -55.05
C HIS A 444 57.99 16.10 -55.76
N LEU A 445 57.23 15.02 -55.91
CA LEU A 445 55.96 15.00 -56.60
C LEU A 445 54.81 14.85 -55.61
N HIS A 446 53.69 15.50 -55.92
CA HIS A 446 52.45 15.44 -55.18
C HIS A 446 51.28 15.33 -56.16
N ALA A 447 50.42 14.34 -55.96
CA ALA A 447 49.19 14.17 -56.73
C ALA A 447 47.98 14.19 -55.80
N VAL A 448 46.95 14.98 -56.14
CA VAL A 448 45.71 15.11 -55.37
C VAL A 448 44.51 14.83 -56.26
N GLY A 449 43.60 13.99 -55.80
CA GLY A 449 42.42 13.60 -56.56
C GLY A 449 41.39 12.87 -55.71
N ARG A 450 40.47 12.16 -56.38
CA ARG A 450 39.43 11.33 -55.76
C ARG A 450 39.82 9.85 -55.78
N TRP A 451 39.36 9.07 -54.80
CA TRP A 451 39.55 7.60 -54.78
C TRP A 451 38.26 6.81 -55.01
N PHE A 452 37.11 7.48 -55.03
CA PHE A 452 35.82 6.93 -55.45
C PHE A 452 35.05 7.93 -56.31
#